data_AF-A0A4Q1KVG9-F1
#
_entry.id   AF-A0A4Q1KVG9-F1
#
_cell.length_a   1.000
_cell.length_b   1.000
_cell.length_c   1.000
_cell.angle_alpha   90.00
_cell.angle_beta   90.00
_cell.angle_gamma   90.00
#
_symmetry.space_group_name_H-M   'P 1'
#
loop_
_entity.id
_entity.type
_entity.pdbx_description
1 polymer ?
#
loop_
_entity_poly.entity_id
_entity_poly.type
_entity_poly.pdbx_seq_one_letter_code
_entity_poly.pdbx_strand_id
1 'polypeptide(L)'
;MAQDVAACAAVSDVQSIVENADIALAEGRMAVQEQQGWYEVATHVLHRIPSSGDSAVGQAVADLQEAVPAVELWTRTEPAVIRSDAWSVALDALAGPCLAVDSELTTSMFTGG
;
A
#
# COMPACT_ATOMS: atom_id res chain seq x y z
N MET A 1 -9.89 -11.29 13.75
CA MET A 1 -10.11 -12.16 12.58
C MET A 1 -10.83 -11.45 11.43
N ALA A 2 -12.14 -11.16 11.47
CA ALA A 2 -12.81 -10.53 10.32
C ALA A 2 -12.22 -9.16 9.92
N GLN A 3 -11.87 -8.34 10.91
CA GLN A 3 -11.17 -7.07 10.70
C GLN A 3 -9.75 -7.27 10.13
N ASP A 4 -9.02 -8.29 10.59
CA ASP A 4 -7.67 -8.59 10.12
C ASP A 4 -7.69 -9.05 8.65
N VAL A 5 -8.65 -9.91 8.29
CA VAL A 5 -8.87 -10.33 6.90
C VAL A 5 -9.19 -9.12 6.02
N ALA A 6 -10.08 -8.22 6.48
CA ALA A 6 -10.41 -7.01 5.76
C ALA A 6 -9.19 -6.07 5.60
N ALA A 7 -8.34 -5.98 6.62
CA ALA A 7 -7.12 -5.18 6.56
C ALA A 7 -6.11 -5.76 5.56
N CYS A 8 -5.87 -7.07 5.56
CA CYS A 8 -5.00 -7.74 4.59
C CYS A 8 -5.51 -7.61 3.14
N ALA A 9 -6.83 -7.71 2.93
CA ALA A 9 -7.44 -7.45 1.63
C ALA A 9 -7.22 -6.00 1.20
N ALA A 10 -7.43 -5.03 2.09
CA ALA A 10 -7.19 -3.61 1.78
C ALA A 10 -5.71 -3.30 1.49
N VAL A 11 -4.77 -3.96 2.16
CA VAL A 11 -3.33 -3.86 1.80
C VAL A 11 -3.05 -4.45 0.42
N SER A 12 -3.74 -5.53 0.04
CA SER A 12 -3.64 -6.11 -1.32
C SER A 12 -4.15 -5.13 -2.39
N ASP A 13 -5.20 -4.36 -2.09
CA ASP A 13 -5.67 -3.29 -2.97
C ASP A 13 -4.63 -2.18 -3.12
N VAL A 14 -3.97 -1.76 -2.03
CA VAL A 14 -2.87 -0.77 -2.06
C VAL A 14 -1.73 -1.27 -2.95
N GLN A 15 -1.29 -2.52 -2.78
CA GLN A 15 -0.26 -3.12 -3.63
C GLN A 15 -0.66 -3.15 -5.10
N SER A 16 -1.92 -3.47 -5.38
CA SER A 16 -2.46 -3.49 -6.74
C SER A 16 -2.38 -2.10 -7.38
N ILE A 17 -2.72 -1.03 -6.65
CA ILE A 17 -2.59 0.35 -7.18
C ILE A 17 -1.12 0.65 -7.52
N VAL A 18 -0.19 0.35 -6.61
CA VAL A 18 1.23 0.65 -6.78
C VAL A 18 1.84 -0.14 -7.94
N GLU A 19 1.61 -1.46 -8.00
CA GLU A 19 2.19 -2.32 -9.03
C GLU A 19 1.68 -1.95 -10.43
N ASN A 20 0.38 -1.66 -10.56
CA ASN A 20 -0.17 -1.26 -11.86
C ASN A 20 0.31 0.13 -12.31
N ALA A 21 0.55 1.07 -11.38
CA ALA A 21 1.15 2.36 -11.72
C ALA A 21 2.59 2.18 -12.25
N ASP A 22 3.36 1.28 -11.64
CA ASP A 22 4.74 0.99 -12.05
C ASP A 22 4.79 0.34 -13.44
N ILE A 23 3.92 -0.63 -13.67
CA ILE A 23 3.81 -1.31 -14.96
C ILE A 23 3.32 -0.34 -16.03
N ALA A 24 2.30 0.48 -15.73
CA ALA A 24 1.81 1.47 -16.68
C ALA A 24 2.88 2.47 -17.09
N LEU A 25 3.73 2.92 -16.15
CA LEU A 25 4.87 3.77 -16.46
C LEU A 25 5.91 3.02 -17.30
N ALA A 26 6.28 1.79 -16.91
CA ALA A 26 7.27 0.98 -17.61
C ALA A 26 6.86 0.64 -19.06
N GLU A 27 5.56 0.47 -19.30
CA GLU A 27 4.96 0.23 -20.61
C GLU A 27 4.73 1.52 -21.42
N GLY A 28 5.04 2.69 -20.86
CA GLY A 28 4.85 3.99 -21.52
C GLY A 28 3.38 4.41 -21.66
N ARG A 29 2.47 3.83 -20.86
CA ARG A 29 1.03 4.15 -20.83
C ARG A 29 0.70 5.31 -19.90
N MET A 30 1.64 5.72 -19.06
CA MET A 30 1.46 6.70 -17.99
C MET A 30 2.68 7.62 -17.91
N ALA A 31 2.47 8.90 -17.58
CA ALA A 31 3.57 9.82 -17.27
C ALA A 31 4.03 9.67 -15.81
N VAL A 32 5.29 10.00 -15.50
CA VAL A 32 5.81 9.97 -14.12
C VAL A 32 4.93 10.77 -13.15
N GLN A 33 4.40 11.92 -13.59
CA GLN A 33 3.52 12.75 -12.76
C GLN A 33 2.21 12.04 -12.39
N GLU A 34 1.69 11.24 -13.32
CA GLU A 34 0.48 10.47 -13.10
C GLU A 34 0.75 9.28 -12.17
N GLN A 35 1.91 8.60 -12.31
CA GLN A 35 2.35 7.56 -11.37
C GLN A 35 2.45 8.09 -9.95
N GLN A 36 3.03 9.28 -9.75
CA GLN A 36 3.11 9.90 -8.43
C GLN A 36 1.72 10.21 -7.86
N GLY A 37 0.77 10.63 -8.69
CA GLY A 37 -0.63 10.77 -8.27
C GLY A 37 -1.26 9.44 -7.83
N TRP A 38 -0.97 8.34 -8.52
CA TRP A 38 -1.41 7.01 -8.09
C TRP A 38 -0.78 6.56 -6.77
N TYR A 39 0.49 6.92 -6.53
CA TYR A 39 1.13 6.68 -5.23
C TYR A 39 0.51 7.50 -4.10
N GLU A 40 0.11 8.75 -4.36
CA GLU A 40 -0.66 9.56 -3.39
C GLU A 40 -2.00 8.88 -3.06
N VAL A 41 -2.73 8.40 -4.08
CA VAL A 41 -3.98 7.65 -3.90
C VAL A 41 -3.75 6.38 -3.07
N ALA A 42 -2.72 5.59 -3.39
CA ALA A 42 -2.37 4.39 -2.63
C ALA A 42 -2.05 4.72 -1.16
N THR A 43 -1.31 5.80 -0.91
CA THR A 43 -1.01 6.29 0.44
C THR A 43 -2.30 6.67 1.19
N HIS A 44 -3.24 7.34 0.54
CA HIS A 44 -4.53 7.65 1.16
C HIS A 44 -5.37 6.42 1.47
N VAL A 45 -5.37 5.41 0.60
CA VAL A 45 -6.08 4.14 0.84
C VAL A 45 -5.45 3.43 2.04
N LEU A 46 -4.12 3.33 2.10
CA LEU A 46 -3.38 2.74 3.21
C LEU A 46 -3.77 3.34 4.56
N HIS A 47 -3.84 4.67 4.67
CA HIS A 47 -4.16 5.34 5.93
C HIS A 47 -5.64 5.24 6.34
N ARG A 48 -6.52 4.74 5.47
CA ARG A 48 -7.91 4.43 5.82
C ARG A 48 -8.06 3.03 6.41
N ILE A 49 -7.03 2.19 6.31
CA ILE A 49 -7.05 0.84 6.88
C ILE A 49 -6.97 0.96 8.41
N PRO A 50 -7.96 0.42 9.16
CA PRO A 50 -7.91 0.45 10.61
C PRO A 50 -6.70 -0.34 11.15
N SER A 51 -5.80 0.35 11.84
CA SER A 51 -4.61 -0.22 12.49
C SER A 51 -4.68 -0.22 14.02
N SER A 52 -5.73 0.39 14.60
CA SER A 52 -5.94 0.44 16.04
C SER A 52 -6.48 -0.89 16.58
N GLY A 53 -5.57 -1.80 16.93
CA GLY A 53 -5.89 -3.05 17.61
C GLY A 53 -4.63 -3.84 17.96
N ASP A 54 -4.72 -4.72 18.97
CA ASP A 54 -3.59 -5.52 19.45
C ASP A 54 -3.27 -6.75 18.56
N SER A 55 -3.82 -6.81 17.34
CA SER A 55 -3.58 -7.93 16.43
C SER A 55 -2.24 -7.75 15.70
N ALA A 56 -1.60 -8.87 15.36
CA ALA A 56 -0.37 -8.84 14.57
C ALA A 56 -0.55 -8.16 13.21
N VAL A 57 -1.74 -8.30 12.60
CA VAL A 57 -2.10 -7.58 11.36
C VAL A 57 -2.26 -6.09 11.61
N GLY A 58 -2.99 -5.68 12.66
CA GLY A 58 -3.17 -4.28 13.01
C GLY A 58 -1.84 -3.56 13.26
N GLN A 59 -0.95 -4.18 14.03
CA GLN A 59 0.39 -3.66 14.28
C GLN A 59 1.21 -3.55 12.99
N ALA A 60 1.22 -4.59 12.15
CA ALA A 60 1.98 -4.55 10.91
C ALA A 60 1.42 -3.52 9.90
N VAL A 61 0.10 -3.26 9.91
CA VAL A 61 -0.50 -2.14 9.15
C VAL A 61 -0.07 -0.79 9.72
N ALA A 62 0.02 -0.65 11.05
CA ALA A 62 0.53 0.57 11.68
C ALA A 62 1.99 0.84 11.27
N ASP A 63 2.83 -0.20 11.30
CA ASP A 63 4.24 -0.11 10.88
C ASP A 63 4.35 0.30 9.39
N LEU A 64 3.47 -0.22 8.53
CA LEU A 64 3.40 0.17 7.13
C LEU A 64 2.94 1.62 6.93
N GLN A 65 1.98 2.09 7.72
CA GLN A 65 1.54 3.49 7.74
C GLN A 65 2.64 4.44 8.23
N GLU A 66 3.48 4.01 9.18
CA GLU A 66 4.63 4.80 9.64
C GLU A 66 5.74 4.89 8.57
N ALA A 67 5.96 3.80 7.83
CA ALA A 67 6.95 3.75 6.75
C ALA A 67 6.61 4.65 5.56
N VAL A 68 5.32 4.94 5.34
CA VAL A 68 4.85 5.87 4.31
C VAL A 68 3.91 6.87 4.97
N PRO A 69 4.44 7.97 5.54
CA PRO A 69 3.62 8.96 6.23
C PRO A 69 2.55 9.58 5.32
N ALA A 70 1.41 9.93 5.90
CA ALA A 70 0.34 10.60 5.17
C ALA A 70 0.85 11.89 4.52
N VAL A 71 0.68 11.99 3.21
CA VAL A 71 0.96 13.20 2.46
C VAL A 71 -0.28 14.10 2.56
N GLU A 72 -0.11 15.29 3.13
CA GLU A 72 -1.13 16.34 2.99
C GLU A 72 -1.17 16.73 1.50
N LEU A 73 -2.34 16.60 0.86
CA LEU A 73 -2.60 16.82 -0.59
C LEU A 73 -2.11 18.17 -1.15
N TRP A 74 -1.63 19.07 -0.29
CA TRP A 74 -1.23 20.44 -0.59
C TRP A 74 0.27 20.73 -0.41
N THR A 75 1.04 19.82 0.19
CA THR A 75 2.50 19.97 0.38
C THR A 75 3.26 19.13 -0.63
N ARG A 76 3.32 19.63 -1.87
CA ARG A 76 3.94 19.01 -3.05
C ARG A 76 5.49 19.07 -3.01
N THR A 77 6.13 18.73 -1.89
CA THR A 77 7.58 18.95 -1.73
C THR A 77 8.40 17.66 -1.64
N GLU A 78 7.83 16.55 -1.17
CA GLU A 78 8.56 15.30 -1.00
C GLU A 78 7.98 14.22 -1.94
N PRO A 79 8.81 13.40 -2.61
CA PRO A 79 8.33 12.26 -3.39
C PRO A 79 7.57 11.28 -2.50
N ALA A 80 6.57 10.60 -3.05
CA ALA A 80 5.87 9.55 -2.32
C ALA A 80 6.86 8.46 -1.87
N VAL A 81 6.83 8.08 -0.59
CA VAL A 81 7.78 7.13 0.04
C VAL A 81 7.49 5.67 -0.34
N ILE A 82 6.44 5.44 -1.13
CA ILE A 82 6.12 4.16 -1.75
C ILE A 82 7.32 3.67 -2.57
N ARG A 83 7.61 2.37 -2.49
CA ARG A 83 8.83 1.70 -3.04
C ARG A 83 10.16 2.07 -2.37
N SER A 84 10.17 2.80 -1.25
CA SER A 84 11.36 2.90 -0.40
C SER A 84 11.73 1.55 0.24
N ASP A 85 12.96 1.44 0.75
CA ASP A 85 13.38 0.28 1.54
C ASP A 85 12.50 0.08 2.78
N ALA A 86 12.14 1.18 3.46
CA ALA A 86 11.26 1.15 4.63
C ALA A 86 9.87 0.60 4.29
N TRP A 87 9.28 1.05 3.18
CA TRP A 87 8.02 0.51 2.66
C TRP A 87 8.11 -0.99 2.39
N SER A 88 9.17 -1.42 1.70
CA SER A 88 9.35 -2.82 1.30
C SER A 88 9.50 -3.74 2.52
N VAL A 89 10.30 -3.33 3.50
CA VAL A 89 10.48 -4.07 4.75
C VAL A 89 9.17 -4.17 5.55
N ALA A 90 8.42 -3.07 5.66
CA ALA A 90 7.15 -3.07 6.38
C ALA A 90 6.08 -3.90 5.66
N LEU A 91 6.07 -3.90 4.32
CA LEU A 91 5.15 -4.72 3.52
C LEU A 91 5.45 -6.21 3.68
N ASP A 92 6.73 -6.61 3.65
CA ASP A 92 7.13 -8.01 3.85
C ASP A 92 6.72 -8.52 5.25
N ALA A 93 6.73 -7.64 6.26
CA ALA A 93 6.32 -7.98 7.61
C ALA A 93 4.83 -8.36 7.72
N LEU A 94 3.98 -7.98 6.76
CA LEU A 94 2.56 -8.33 6.71
C LEU A 94 2.29 -9.75 6.18
N ALA A 95 3.23 -10.35 5.43
CA ALA A 95 3.02 -11.65 4.79
C ALA A 95 2.66 -12.76 5.80
N GLY A 96 3.42 -12.86 6.89
CA GLY A 96 3.18 -13.84 7.96
C GLY A 96 1.84 -13.64 8.69
N PRO A 97 1.56 -12.43 9.24
CA PRO A 97 0.28 -12.11 9.87
C PRO A 97 -0.93 -12.34 8.97
N CYS A 98 -0.86 -11.97 7.69
CA CYS A 98 -1.96 -12.13 6.76
C CYS A 98 -2.19 -13.60 6.36
N LEU A 99 -1.13 -14.39 6.20
CA LEU A 99 -1.23 -15.83 6.02
C LEU A 99 -1.89 -16.51 7.24
N ALA A 100 -1.57 -16.07 8.46
CA ALA A 100 -2.13 -16.66 9.69
C ALA A 100 -3.64 -16.47 9.86
N VAL A 101 -4.25 -15.56 9.09
CA VAL A 101 -5.70 -15.33 9.06
C VAL A 101 -6.34 -15.79 7.74
N ASP A 102 -5.65 -16.64 6.97
CA ASP A 102 -6.08 -17.16 5.67
C ASP A 102 -6.40 -16.06 4.63
N SER A 103 -5.69 -14.93 4.71
CA SER A 103 -5.86 -13.78 3.82
C SER A 103 -4.51 -13.32 3.26
N GLU A 104 -3.78 -14.23 2.62
CA GLU A 104 -2.49 -13.97 2.00
C GLU A 104 -2.54 -12.71 1.12
N LEU A 105 -1.44 -11.93 1.15
CA LEU A 105 -1.33 -10.73 0.34
C LEU A 105 -1.31 -11.10 -1.14
N THR A 106 -2.10 -10.39 -1.94
CA THR A 106 -2.19 -10.63 -3.38
C THR A 106 -2.10 -9.31 -4.15
N THR A 107 -1.78 -9.41 -5.43
CA THR A 107 -1.75 -8.27 -6.34
C THR A 107 -2.60 -8.59 -7.56
N SER A 108 -3.60 -7.76 -7.82
CA SER A 108 -4.43 -7.87 -9.02
C SER A 108 -3.82 -7.04 -10.14
N MET A 109 -3.49 -7.68 -11.25
CA MET A 109 -2.86 -7.05 -12.40
C MET A 109 -3.92 -6.70 -13.45
N PHE A 110 -3.85 -5.49 -14.00
CA PHE A 110 -4.74 -5.05 -15.07
C PHE A 110 -4.04 -4.07 -16.01
N THR A 111 -4.57 -3.98 -17.23
CA THR A 111 -4.12 -3.00 -18.23
C THR A 111 -5.06 -1.80 -18.22
N GLY A 112 -4.59 -0.68 -17.66
CA GLY A 112 -5.32 0.59 -17.59
C GLY A 112 -4.46 1.71 -16.98
N GLY A 113 -4.75 2.95 -17.35
CA GLY A 113 -4.20 4.20 -16.82
C GLY A 113 -5.33 5.21 -16.76
#